data_AF-A0A534C5M0-F1
#
_entry.id   AF-A0A534C5M0-F1
#
_cell.length_a   1.000
_cell.length_b   1.000
_cell.length_c   1.000
_cell.angle_alpha   90.00
_cell.angle_beta   90.00
_cell.angle_gamma   90.00
#
_symmetry.space_group_name_H-M   'P 1'
#
loop_
_entity.id
_entity.type
_entity.pdbx_description
1 polymer ?
#
loop_
_entity_poly.entity_id
_entity_poly.type
_entity_poly.pdbx_seq_one_letter_code
_entity_poly.pdbx_strand_id
1 'polypeptide(L)'
;MREPHSTQRASRKMPLHDKTLSGAQLAPGVSGMRSHGNKRRWLGALSLAALAAAAVCEGGRDTRAAWLDIESRIQYGYFTADVRALRNLAELLEPGESPDRLKSYYAGLLAYRLTLLATQSSSASEGDRGQARDAVERCVTSLDHALDAQQDFADALALQSACLEILAELRPWRAPFASPRNRSSALIRKARQLAPKNPRVLLLDGIGDYERARAAGQPPQPQQRADPQGAAARTEESARAAARWHR
;
A
#
# COMPACT_ATOMS: atom_id res chain seq x y z
N MET A 1 -6.71 17.55 -57.46
CA MET A 1 -7.97 18.30 -57.61
C MET A 1 -8.69 18.28 -56.27
N ARG A 2 -8.96 19.48 -55.72
CA ARG A 2 -9.90 19.83 -54.63
C ARG A 2 -9.73 19.23 -53.22
N GLU A 3 -9.08 20.03 -52.36
CA GLU A 3 -9.46 20.36 -50.96
C GLU A 3 -10.92 20.93 -50.85
N PRO A 4 -11.53 21.33 -49.70
CA PRO A 4 -11.06 21.43 -48.28
C PRO A 4 -12.11 21.08 -47.17
N HIS A 5 -11.73 21.28 -45.89
CA HIS A 5 -12.45 21.86 -44.71
C HIS A 5 -12.22 21.05 -43.41
N SER A 6 -11.40 21.52 -42.46
CA SER A 6 -11.65 22.57 -41.45
C SER A 6 -12.60 22.15 -40.31
N THR A 7 -12.09 22.06 -39.08
CA THR A 7 -12.56 22.92 -37.97
C THR A 7 -11.68 22.77 -36.72
N GLN A 8 -11.11 23.92 -36.34
CA GLN A 8 -10.58 24.26 -35.02
C GLN A 8 -11.62 24.05 -33.91
N ARG A 9 -11.18 23.65 -32.70
CA ARG A 9 -11.91 24.03 -31.47
C ARG A 9 -10.98 24.39 -30.31
N ALA A 10 -10.85 25.72 -30.18
CA ALA A 10 -10.64 26.57 -29.02
C ALA A 10 -10.34 25.97 -27.64
N SER A 11 -9.24 26.50 -27.08
CA SER A 11 -8.90 26.65 -25.67
C SER A 11 -10.06 27.14 -24.80
N ARG A 12 -10.21 26.55 -23.61
CA ARG A 12 -10.92 27.16 -22.48
C ARG A 12 -9.94 27.36 -21.32
N LYS A 13 -9.51 28.61 -21.15
CA LYS A 13 -9.01 29.16 -19.88
C LYS A 13 -10.16 29.13 -18.87
N MET A 14 -9.92 28.68 -17.65
CA MET A 14 -10.79 28.97 -16.50
C MET A 14 -10.00 29.79 -15.47
N PRO A 15 -10.58 30.89 -14.97
CA PRO A 15 -9.92 31.79 -14.03
C PRO A 15 -10.02 31.32 -12.58
N LEU A 16 -9.04 31.81 -11.81
CA LEU A 16 -8.95 31.84 -10.35
C LEU A 16 -10.25 32.28 -9.68
N HIS A 17 -10.56 31.65 -8.55
CA HIS A 17 -11.33 32.29 -7.48
C HIS A 17 -10.52 32.32 -6.20
N ASP A 18 -10.06 33.53 -5.88
CA ASP A 18 -9.77 34.02 -4.54
C ASP A 18 -11.00 33.89 -3.64
N LYS A 19 -10.83 33.35 -2.43
CA LYS A 19 -11.67 33.68 -1.28
C LYS A 19 -10.80 33.89 -0.05
N THR A 20 -10.50 35.16 0.13
CA THR A 20 -10.21 35.87 1.37
C THR A 20 -11.34 35.70 2.40
N LEU A 21 -10.99 35.27 3.61
CA LEU A 21 -11.70 35.48 4.88
C LEU A 21 -10.58 35.60 5.93
N SER A 22 -10.05 36.78 6.28
CA SER A 22 -10.62 37.92 7.02
C SER A 22 -11.36 37.54 8.31
N GLY A 23 -10.60 37.46 9.40
CA GLY A 23 -10.75 38.35 10.57
C GLY A 23 -11.82 38.04 11.63
N ALA A 24 -11.37 37.64 12.83
CA ALA A 24 -11.84 38.08 14.16
C ALA A 24 -10.90 37.47 15.24
N GLN A 25 -9.94 38.17 15.84
CA GLN A 25 -9.99 39.14 16.95
C GLN A 25 -10.60 38.63 18.29
N LEU A 26 -9.72 38.63 19.32
CA LEU A 26 -9.90 39.04 20.74
C LEU A 26 -10.86 38.18 21.60
N ALA A 27 -10.63 37.80 22.87
CA ALA A 27 -9.72 38.15 23.95
C ALA A 27 -9.89 37.09 25.09
N PRO A 28 -9.12 37.13 26.20
CA PRO A 28 -9.12 36.11 27.25
C PRO A 28 -10.16 36.41 28.35
N GLY A 29 -10.86 35.37 28.81
CA GLY A 29 -11.81 35.44 29.92
C GLY A 29 -11.42 34.48 31.04
N VAL A 30 -10.80 35.03 32.08
CA VAL A 30 -10.63 34.38 33.38
C VAL A 30 -11.97 34.46 34.11
N SER A 31 -12.52 33.33 34.57
CA SER A 31 -13.56 33.33 35.59
C SER A 31 -13.44 32.11 36.50
N GLY A 32 -13.36 32.40 37.80
CA GLY A 32 -12.98 31.48 38.85
C GLY A 32 -14.10 30.58 39.35
N MET A 33 -13.65 29.52 40.01
CA MET A 33 -14.20 28.87 41.20
C MET A 33 -15.71 29.03 41.47
N ARG A 34 -16.40 27.89 41.47
CA ARG A 34 -17.21 27.51 42.64
C ARG A 34 -17.37 26.00 42.76
N SER A 35 -16.61 25.46 43.70
CA SER A 35 -16.84 24.16 44.32
C SER A 35 -18.12 24.23 45.14
N HIS A 36 -19.14 23.49 44.74
CA HIS A 36 -20.22 23.09 45.64
C HIS A 36 -20.39 21.57 45.53
N GLY A 37 -20.14 20.91 46.66
CA GLY A 37 -20.22 19.47 46.79
C GLY A 37 -21.61 18.95 46.49
N ASN A 38 -21.67 17.89 45.68
CA ASN A 38 -22.83 17.03 45.63
C ASN A 38 -22.37 15.57 45.46
N LYS A 39 -21.99 14.95 46.58
CA LYS A 39 -21.51 13.55 46.67
C LYS A 39 -22.62 12.50 46.55
N ARG A 40 -23.76 12.82 45.93
CA ARG A 40 -24.93 11.93 45.86
C ARG A 40 -25.57 11.96 44.48
N ARG A 41 -24.82 11.59 43.43
CA ARG A 41 -25.36 11.28 42.08
C ARG A 41 -24.28 10.71 41.15
N TRP A 42 -23.51 9.72 41.62
CA TRP A 42 -22.40 9.12 40.86
C TRP A 42 -22.62 7.63 40.52
N LEU A 43 -23.87 7.15 40.51
CA LEU A 43 -24.21 5.76 40.12
C LEU A 43 -25.04 5.66 38.83
N GLY A 44 -25.40 6.78 38.19
CA GLY A 44 -26.25 6.79 36.99
C GLY A 44 -25.54 7.12 35.67
N ALA A 45 -24.28 7.56 35.70
CA ALA A 45 -23.56 8.02 34.50
C ALA A 45 -22.57 6.98 33.93
N LEU A 46 -22.36 5.86 34.63
CA LEU A 46 -21.43 4.80 34.19
C LEU A 46 -22.06 3.80 33.20
N SER A 47 -23.39 3.74 33.10
CA SER A 47 -24.07 2.74 32.25
C SER A 47 -24.20 3.16 30.78
N LEU A 48 -24.15 4.47 30.46
CA LEU A 48 -24.31 4.96 29.08
C LEU A 48 -23.00 4.99 28.26
N ALA A 49 -21.84 5.06 28.92
CA ALA A 49 -20.55 4.98 28.24
C ALA A 49 -20.19 3.54 27.79
N ALA A 50 -20.69 2.53 28.50
CA ALA A 50 -20.42 1.12 28.18
C ALA A 50 -21.17 0.64 26.91
N LEU A 51 -22.38 1.15 26.64
CA LEU A 51 -23.15 0.78 25.44
C LEU A 51 -22.59 1.43 24.16
N ALA A 52 -22.00 2.62 24.23
CA ALA A 52 -21.39 3.27 23.07
C ALA A 52 -20.06 2.60 22.65
N ALA A 53 -19.31 2.02 23.59
CA ALA A 53 -18.06 1.32 23.31
C ALA A 53 -18.28 -0.05 22.62
N ALA A 54 -19.39 -0.74 22.89
CA ALA A 54 -19.70 -2.04 22.29
C ALA A 54 -20.04 -1.93 20.79
N ALA A 55 -20.79 -0.91 20.37
CA ALA A 55 -21.21 -0.73 18.98
C ALA A 55 -20.04 -0.43 18.01
N VAL A 56 -18.96 0.20 18.49
CA VAL A 56 -17.77 0.51 17.67
C VAL A 56 -16.90 -0.73 17.43
N CYS A 57 -16.96 -1.73 18.32
CA CYS A 57 -16.18 -2.96 18.17
C CYS A 57 -16.78 -3.96 17.17
N GLU A 58 -18.07 -3.88 16.86
CA GLU A 58 -18.73 -4.81 15.94
C GLU A 58 -18.46 -4.48 14.47
N GLY A 59 -18.57 -3.21 14.06
CA GLY A 59 -18.35 -2.80 12.66
C GLY A 59 -16.94 -3.05 12.11
N GLY A 60 -15.92 -3.05 12.99
CA GLY A 60 -14.53 -3.34 12.60
C GLY A 60 -14.27 -4.82 12.30
N ARG A 61 -15.03 -5.75 12.91
CA ARG A 61 -14.88 -7.20 12.67
C ARG A 61 -15.44 -7.60 11.32
N ASP A 62 -16.61 -7.07 10.95
CA ASP A 62 -17.26 -7.37 9.68
C ASP A 62 -16.43 -6.89 8.49
N THR A 63 -15.85 -5.69 8.61
CA THR A 63 -14.95 -5.14 7.58
C THR A 63 -13.69 -5.99 7.42
N ARG A 64 -13.08 -6.44 8.53
CA ARG A 64 -11.90 -7.31 8.48
C ARG A 64 -12.22 -8.68 7.88
N ALA A 65 -13.37 -9.26 8.23
CA ALA A 65 -13.82 -10.53 7.67
C ALA A 65 -14.06 -10.42 6.16
N ALA A 66 -14.68 -9.33 5.70
CA ALA A 66 -14.88 -9.06 4.28
C ALA A 66 -13.54 -8.99 3.52
N TRP A 67 -12.53 -8.31 4.06
CA TRP A 67 -11.22 -8.23 3.40
C TRP A 67 -10.46 -9.55 3.37
N LEU A 68 -10.62 -10.40 4.39
CA LEU A 68 -10.03 -11.75 4.39
C LEU A 68 -10.70 -12.66 3.35
N ASP A 69 -12.01 -12.54 3.14
CA ASP A 69 -12.70 -13.23 2.05
C ASP A 69 -12.16 -12.78 0.68
N ILE A 70 -12.03 -11.47 0.47
CA ILE A 70 -11.46 -10.90 -0.76
C ILE A 70 -10.04 -11.43 -1.00
N GLU A 71 -9.17 -11.41 0.02
CA GLU A 71 -7.81 -11.95 -0.09
C GLU A 71 -7.82 -13.43 -0.48
N SER A 72 -8.67 -14.23 0.17
CA SER A 72 -8.81 -15.67 -0.08
C SER A 72 -9.26 -15.94 -1.51
N ARG A 73 -10.21 -15.16 -2.03
CA ARG A 73 -10.70 -15.28 -3.42
C ARG A 73 -9.63 -14.89 -4.44
N ILE A 74 -8.83 -13.86 -4.17
CA ILE A 74 -7.67 -13.49 -5.00
C ILE A 74 -6.66 -14.65 -5.04
N GLN A 75 -6.30 -15.19 -3.87
CA GLN A 75 -5.33 -16.28 -3.77
C GLN A 75 -5.83 -17.55 -4.48
N TYR A 76 -7.07 -17.97 -4.21
CA TYR A 76 -7.67 -19.13 -4.85
C TYR A 76 -7.69 -18.98 -6.38
N GLY A 77 -8.23 -17.86 -6.89
CA GLY A 77 -8.29 -17.61 -8.33
C GLY A 77 -6.92 -17.56 -8.99
N TYR A 78 -5.89 -17.06 -8.30
CA TYR A 78 -4.51 -17.11 -8.79
C TYR A 78 -3.96 -18.53 -8.84
N PHE A 79 -4.10 -19.32 -7.77
CA PHE A 79 -3.58 -20.69 -7.70
C PHE A 79 -4.30 -21.65 -8.66
N THR A 80 -5.58 -21.42 -8.95
CA THR A 80 -6.33 -22.20 -9.96
C THR A 80 -6.27 -21.61 -11.36
N ALA A 81 -5.50 -20.52 -11.57
CA ALA A 81 -5.43 -19.77 -12.82
C ALA A 81 -6.81 -19.36 -13.40
N ASP A 82 -7.81 -19.13 -12.53
CA ASP A 82 -9.15 -18.71 -12.95
C ASP A 82 -9.19 -17.19 -13.19
N VAL A 83 -8.70 -16.80 -14.38
CA VAL A 83 -8.65 -15.40 -14.82
C VAL A 83 -10.04 -14.76 -14.84
N ARG A 84 -11.10 -15.54 -15.11
CA ARG A 84 -12.48 -15.01 -15.15
C ARG A 84 -12.95 -14.63 -13.76
N ALA A 85 -12.76 -15.50 -12.77
CA ALA A 85 -13.09 -15.19 -11.38
C ALA A 85 -12.33 -13.95 -10.87
N LEU A 86 -11.04 -13.82 -11.24
CA LEU A 86 -10.24 -12.65 -10.89
C LEU A 86 -10.73 -11.37 -11.58
N ARG A 87 -11.15 -11.43 -12.85
CA ARG A 87 -11.73 -10.26 -13.55
C ARG A 87 -13.05 -9.81 -12.94
N ASN A 88 -13.93 -10.74 -12.61
CA ASN A 88 -15.18 -10.42 -11.91
C ASN A 88 -14.91 -9.76 -10.54
N LEU A 89 -13.84 -10.18 -9.86
CA LEU A 89 -13.43 -9.58 -8.60
C LEU A 89 -12.86 -8.16 -8.79
N ALA A 90 -12.26 -7.86 -9.94
CA ALA A 90 -11.75 -6.54 -10.25
C ALA A 90 -12.88 -5.51 -10.33
N GLU A 91 -14.00 -5.88 -10.95
CA GLU A 91 -15.20 -5.04 -11.04
C GLU A 91 -15.74 -4.66 -9.65
N LEU A 92 -15.68 -5.58 -8.68
CA LEU A 92 -16.08 -5.31 -7.29
C LEU A 92 -15.12 -4.33 -6.58
N LEU A 93 -13.84 -4.36 -6.96
CA LEU A 93 -12.78 -3.57 -6.36
C LEU A 93 -12.51 -2.25 -7.09
N GLU A 94 -13.31 -1.91 -8.10
CA GLU A 94 -13.19 -0.64 -8.83
C GLU A 94 -13.24 0.56 -7.86
N PRO A 95 -12.46 1.63 -8.11
CA PRO A 95 -12.39 2.78 -7.22
C PRO A 95 -13.77 3.37 -6.97
N GLY A 96 -14.15 3.52 -5.70
CA GLY A 96 -15.36 4.24 -5.31
C GLY A 96 -15.09 5.72 -5.06
N GLU A 97 -16.12 6.49 -4.70
CA GLU A 97 -15.99 7.92 -4.38
C GLU A 97 -15.08 8.22 -3.17
N SER A 98 -14.91 7.25 -2.25
CA SER A 98 -14.02 7.39 -1.10
C SER A 98 -12.80 6.47 -1.24
N PRO A 99 -11.57 7.02 -1.13
CA PRO A 99 -10.36 6.21 -1.18
C PRO A 99 -10.22 5.38 0.10
N ASP A 100 -10.64 4.12 0.05
CA ASP A 100 -10.33 3.13 1.08
C ASP A 100 -8.96 2.51 0.80
N ARG A 101 -8.04 2.64 1.78
CA ARG A 101 -6.69 2.08 1.75
C ARG A 101 -6.69 0.58 1.45
N LEU A 102 -7.52 -0.21 2.14
CA LEU A 102 -7.55 -1.67 1.99
C LEU A 102 -8.17 -2.08 0.66
N LYS A 103 -9.26 -1.41 0.24
CA LYS A 103 -9.84 -1.64 -1.09
C LYS A 103 -8.80 -1.44 -2.19
N SER A 104 -8.08 -0.32 -2.12
CA SER A 104 -7.04 0.05 -3.08
C SER A 104 -5.87 -0.94 -3.04
N TYR A 105 -5.47 -1.40 -1.84
CA TYR A 105 -4.45 -2.44 -1.70
C TYR A 105 -4.86 -3.77 -2.34
N TYR A 106 -6.08 -4.26 -2.09
CA TYR A 106 -6.53 -5.52 -2.67
C TYR A 106 -6.80 -5.42 -4.18
N ALA A 107 -7.22 -4.26 -4.68
CA ALA A 107 -7.27 -3.99 -6.12
C ALA A 107 -5.88 -4.11 -6.74
N GLY A 108 -4.85 -3.54 -6.08
CA GLY A 108 -3.45 -3.69 -6.48
C GLY A 108 -2.96 -5.14 -6.45
N LEU A 109 -3.27 -5.89 -5.39
CA LEU A 109 -2.90 -7.31 -5.25
C LEU A 109 -3.54 -8.16 -6.35
N LEU A 110 -4.81 -7.93 -6.64
CA LEU A 110 -5.53 -8.62 -7.72
C LEU A 110 -4.89 -8.32 -9.08
N ALA A 111 -4.60 -7.05 -9.36
CA ALA A 111 -3.95 -6.62 -10.60
C ALA A 111 -2.53 -7.21 -10.74
N TYR A 112 -1.78 -7.32 -9.64
CA TYR A 112 -0.49 -8.03 -9.60
C TYR A 112 -0.65 -9.51 -9.98
N ARG A 113 -1.63 -10.23 -9.42
CA ARG A 113 -1.88 -11.64 -9.75
C ARG A 113 -2.29 -11.84 -11.21
N LEU A 114 -3.14 -10.96 -11.74
CA LEU A 114 -3.51 -10.96 -13.16
C LEU A 114 -2.29 -10.73 -14.06
N THR A 115 -1.39 -9.83 -13.65
CA THR A 115 -0.12 -9.59 -14.36
C THR A 115 0.72 -10.87 -14.41
N LEU A 116 0.91 -11.54 -13.27
CA LEU A 116 1.68 -12.77 -13.20
C LEU A 116 1.07 -13.88 -14.08
N LEU A 117 -0.25 -14.01 -14.14
CA LEU A 117 -0.89 -14.99 -15.02
C LEU A 117 -0.69 -14.65 -16.50
N ALA A 118 -0.79 -13.35 -16.86
CA ALA A 118 -0.57 -12.90 -18.22
C ALA A 118 0.88 -13.08 -18.70
N THR A 119 1.87 -12.97 -17.80
CA THR A 119 3.30 -13.15 -18.13
C THR A 119 3.77 -14.61 -18.11
N GLN A 120 3.01 -15.55 -17.52
CA GLN A 120 3.36 -16.97 -17.45
C GLN A 120 3.22 -17.72 -18.78
N SER A 121 2.54 -17.16 -19.78
CA SER A 121 2.38 -17.80 -21.08
C SER A 121 3.71 -17.78 -21.87
N SER A 122 4.32 -18.96 -22.03
CA SER A 122 5.56 -19.15 -22.80
C SER A 122 5.40 -18.86 -24.31
N SER A 123 4.18 -18.68 -24.79
CA SER A 123 3.83 -18.26 -26.15
C SER A 123 3.04 -16.95 -26.16
N ALA A 124 3.32 -16.03 -25.22
CA ALA A 124 2.60 -14.78 -25.07
C ALA A 124 2.57 -14.00 -26.40
N SER A 125 1.36 -13.84 -26.95
CA SER A 125 1.12 -12.96 -28.09
C SER A 125 1.34 -11.50 -27.68
N GLU A 126 1.48 -10.58 -28.64
CA GLU A 126 1.51 -9.14 -28.31
C GLU A 126 0.24 -8.69 -27.56
N GLY A 127 -0.90 -9.35 -27.80
CA GLY A 127 -2.14 -9.12 -27.04
C GLY A 127 -2.00 -9.51 -25.56
N ASP A 128 -1.33 -10.61 -25.26
CA ASP A 128 -1.08 -11.05 -23.87
C ASP A 128 -0.10 -10.13 -23.16
N ARG A 129 0.94 -9.67 -23.87
CA ARG A 129 1.89 -8.66 -23.37
C ARG A 129 1.19 -7.32 -23.12
N GLY A 130 0.24 -6.94 -23.97
CA GLY A 130 -0.64 -5.79 -23.75
C GLY A 130 -1.46 -5.92 -22.47
N GLN A 131 -2.15 -7.04 -22.28
CA GLN A 131 -2.93 -7.32 -21.06
C GLN A 131 -2.08 -7.30 -19.80
N ALA A 132 -0.85 -7.85 -19.84
CA ALA A 132 0.09 -7.81 -18.73
C ALA A 132 0.50 -6.37 -18.38
N ARG A 133 0.75 -5.52 -19.39
CA ARG A 133 1.06 -4.09 -19.20
C ARG A 133 -0.11 -3.36 -18.55
N ASP A 134 -1.33 -3.56 -19.06
CA ASP A 134 -2.52 -2.90 -18.51
C ASP A 134 -2.83 -3.34 -17.09
N ALA A 135 -2.59 -4.62 -16.77
CA ALA A 135 -2.75 -5.15 -15.42
C ALA A 135 -1.71 -4.58 -14.45
N VAL A 136 -0.43 -4.49 -14.85
CA VAL A 136 0.61 -3.97 -13.95
C VAL A 136 0.48 -2.46 -13.74
N GLU A 137 0.01 -1.72 -14.75
CA GLU A 137 -0.28 -0.29 -14.61
C GLU A 137 -1.42 -0.05 -13.62
N ARG A 138 -2.50 -0.84 -13.72
CA ARG A 138 -3.57 -0.85 -12.71
C ARG A 138 -3.05 -1.19 -11.32
N CYS A 139 -2.14 -2.16 -11.20
CA CYS A 139 -1.50 -2.45 -9.91
C CYS A 139 -0.84 -1.21 -9.31
N VAL A 140 0.00 -0.51 -10.08
CA VAL A 140 0.70 0.69 -9.59
C VAL A 140 -0.29 1.78 -9.20
N THR A 141 -1.30 2.07 -10.03
CA THR A 141 -2.32 3.09 -9.76
C THR A 141 -3.14 2.77 -8.51
N SER A 142 -3.62 1.53 -8.35
CA SER A 142 -4.36 1.14 -7.14
C SER A 142 -3.50 1.25 -5.88
N LEU A 143 -2.20 0.96 -5.97
CA LEU A 143 -1.30 1.09 -4.83
C LEU A 143 -0.89 2.54 -4.54
N ASP A 144 -0.82 3.40 -5.55
CA ASP A 144 -0.68 4.85 -5.33
C ASP A 144 -1.87 5.35 -4.49
N HIS A 145 -3.11 4.98 -4.82
CA HIS A 145 -4.28 5.33 -3.99
C HIS A 145 -4.22 4.77 -2.56
N ALA A 146 -3.73 3.54 -2.38
CA ALA A 146 -3.54 2.96 -1.05
C ALA A 146 -2.50 3.77 -0.24
N LEU A 147 -1.44 4.24 -0.89
CA LEU A 147 -0.36 5.02 -0.27
C LEU A 147 -0.74 6.49 -0.06
N ASP A 148 -1.62 7.05 -0.89
CA ASP A 148 -2.23 8.36 -0.65
C ASP A 148 -3.09 8.34 0.62
N ALA A 149 -3.84 7.26 0.84
CA ALA A 149 -4.62 7.05 2.06
C ALA A 149 -3.74 6.73 3.28
N GLN A 150 -2.62 6.02 3.09
CA GLN A 150 -1.63 5.76 4.14
C GLN A 150 -0.20 5.55 3.60
N GLN A 151 0.66 6.56 3.81
CA GLN A 151 2.02 6.59 3.25
C GLN A 151 3.02 5.60 3.87
N ASP A 152 2.72 5.08 5.07
CA ASP A 152 3.52 4.09 5.81
C ASP A 152 2.95 2.67 5.72
N PHE A 153 2.07 2.41 4.75
CA PHE A 153 1.52 1.07 4.53
C PHE A 153 2.56 0.11 3.91
N ALA A 154 3.31 -0.58 4.78
CA ALA A 154 4.44 -1.42 4.37
C ALA A 154 4.10 -2.49 3.31
N ASP A 155 2.92 -3.13 3.40
CA ASP A 155 2.48 -4.12 2.41
C ASP A 155 2.23 -3.50 1.03
N ALA A 156 1.64 -2.30 0.98
CA ALA A 156 1.41 -1.60 -0.27
C ALA A 156 2.74 -1.12 -0.91
N LEU A 157 3.68 -0.62 -0.09
CA LEU A 157 5.03 -0.26 -0.55
C LEU A 157 5.77 -1.46 -1.17
N ALA A 158 5.75 -2.61 -0.49
CA ALA A 158 6.40 -3.83 -0.97
C ALA A 158 5.71 -4.41 -2.23
N LEU A 159 4.39 -4.34 -2.30
CA LEU A 159 3.68 -4.79 -3.50
C LEU A 159 3.90 -3.84 -4.68
N GLN A 160 3.97 -2.53 -4.44
CA GLN A 160 4.21 -1.54 -5.48
C GLN A 160 5.63 -1.68 -6.06
N SER A 161 6.62 -2.01 -5.24
CA SER A 161 7.98 -2.31 -5.74
C SER A 161 7.96 -3.49 -6.71
N ALA A 162 7.27 -4.58 -6.37
CA ALA A 162 7.15 -5.74 -7.26
C ALA A 162 6.44 -5.40 -8.58
N CYS A 163 5.38 -4.59 -8.55
CA CYS A 163 4.71 -4.15 -9.78
C CYS A 163 5.59 -3.24 -10.64
N LEU A 164 6.40 -2.36 -10.04
CA LEU A 164 7.34 -1.52 -10.79
C LEU A 164 8.48 -2.30 -11.43
N GLU A 165 8.90 -3.42 -10.84
CA GLU A 165 9.87 -4.33 -11.44
C GLU A 165 9.32 -4.99 -12.70
N ILE A 166 8.12 -5.57 -12.62
CA ILE A 166 7.45 -6.16 -13.80
C ILE A 166 7.22 -5.09 -14.88
N LEU A 167 6.80 -3.89 -14.49
CA LEU A 167 6.60 -2.78 -15.43
C LEU A 167 7.91 -2.40 -16.15
N ALA A 168 9.05 -2.42 -15.45
CA ALA A 168 10.36 -2.15 -16.05
C ALA A 168 10.74 -3.21 -17.11
N GLU A 169 10.37 -4.47 -16.89
CA GLU A 169 10.61 -5.56 -17.84
C GLU A 169 9.69 -5.49 -19.06
N LEU A 170 8.42 -5.12 -18.86
CA LEU A 170 7.44 -5.02 -19.94
C LEU A 170 7.60 -3.78 -20.82
N ARG A 171 8.30 -2.73 -20.34
CA ARG A 171 8.59 -1.47 -21.04
C ARG A 171 10.09 -1.12 -21.08
N PRO A 172 10.92 -1.90 -21.79
CA PRO A 172 12.38 -1.71 -21.79
C PRO A 172 12.84 -0.40 -22.47
N TRP A 173 11.98 0.25 -23.27
CA TRP A 173 12.33 1.42 -24.09
C TRP A 173 12.11 2.78 -23.40
N ARG A 174 11.65 2.84 -22.14
CA ARG A 174 11.58 4.11 -21.40
C ARG A 174 12.93 4.44 -20.74
N ALA A 175 13.37 5.68 -20.94
CA ALA A 175 14.72 6.18 -20.70
C ALA A 175 15.40 5.71 -19.39
N PRO A 176 16.73 5.47 -19.41
CA PRO A 176 17.48 4.90 -18.28
C PRO A 176 17.57 5.80 -17.02
N PHE A 177 17.10 7.05 -17.07
CA PHE A 177 17.35 8.06 -16.05
C PHE A 177 16.19 8.28 -15.05
N ALA A 178 15.01 7.72 -15.29
CA ALA A 178 13.86 7.76 -14.37
C ALA A 178 13.24 6.35 -14.20
N SER A 179 14.11 5.36 -14.01
CA SER A 179 13.73 3.95 -14.10
C SER A 179 12.78 3.54 -12.96
N PRO A 180 11.65 2.88 -13.28
CA PRO A 180 10.81 2.19 -12.28
C PRO A 180 11.62 1.30 -11.32
N ARG A 181 12.79 0.80 -11.74
CA ARG A 181 13.71 0.02 -10.88
C ARG A 181 14.27 0.81 -9.70
N ASN A 182 14.67 2.06 -9.90
CA ASN A 182 15.21 2.88 -8.81
C ASN A 182 14.13 3.15 -7.76
N ARG A 183 12.91 3.50 -8.22
CA ARG A 183 11.74 3.66 -7.35
C ARG A 183 11.38 2.35 -6.65
N SER A 184 11.34 1.22 -7.36
CA SER A 184 11.10 -0.11 -6.76
C SER A 184 12.06 -0.36 -5.58
N SER A 185 13.36 -0.21 -5.81
CA SER A 185 14.38 -0.45 -4.80
C SER A 185 14.19 0.44 -3.56
N ALA A 186 13.77 1.69 -3.73
CA ALA A 186 13.52 2.60 -2.63
C ALA A 186 12.28 2.20 -1.82
N LEU A 187 11.21 1.78 -2.50
CA LEU A 187 9.96 1.36 -1.86
C LEU A 187 10.15 0.08 -1.04
N ILE A 188 10.83 -0.94 -1.57
CA ILE A 188 11.04 -2.19 -0.82
C ILE A 188 11.94 -1.97 0.40
N ARG A 189 12.99 -1.12 0.29
CA ARG A 189 13.81 -0.72 1.44
C ARG A 189 12.98 0.01 2.51
N LYS A 190 12.10 0.93 2.11
CA LYS A 190 11.19 1.62 3.04
C LYS A 190 10.25 0.63 3.72
N ALA A 191 9.66 -0.31 2.97
CA ALA A 191 8.80 -1.36 3.53
C ALA A 191 9.54 -2.22 4.56
N ARG A 192 10.80 -2.60 4.27
CA ARG A 192 11.67 -3.35 5.19
C ARG A 192 11.99 -2.58 6.47
N GLN A 193 12.15 -1.26 6.40
CA GLN A 193 12.36 -0.41 7.57
C GLN A 193 11.11 -0.31 8.44
N LEU A 194 9.94 -0.16 7.82
CA LEU A 194 8.66 -0.03 8.53
C LEU A 194 8.19 -1.35 9.16
N ALA A 195 8.39 -2.48 8.46
CA ALA A 195 7.87 -3.77 8.88
C ALA A 195 8.89 -4.91 8.66
N PRO A 196 10.01 -4.93 9.41
CA PRO A 196 11.14 -5.84 9.15
C PRO A 196 10.84 -7.33 9.35
N LYS A 197 9.75 -7.66 10.06
CA LYS A 197 9.31 -9.04 10.34
C LYS A 197 8.05 -9.43 9.57
N ASN A 198 7.55 -8.57 8.68
CA ASN A 198 6.33 -8.86 7.92
C ASN A 198 6.65 -9.90 6.83
N PRO A 199 6.00 -11.07 6.84
CA PRO A 199 6.34 -12.16 5.92
C PRO A 199 6.08 -11.79 4.45
N ARG A 200 5.09 -10.95 4.14
CA ARG A 200 4.82 -10.51 2.75
C ARG A 200 5.92 -9.60 2.24
N VAL A 201 6.37 -8.66 3.06
CA VAL A 201 7.50 -7.78 2.72
C VAL A 201 8.77 -8.59 2.50
N LEU A 202 9.08 -9.53 3.41
CA LEU A 202 10.23 -10.43 3.27
C LEU A 202 10.17 -11.28 1.99
N LEU A 203 8.98 -11.80 1.66
CA LEU A 203 8.78 -12.60 0.46
C LEU A 203 9.03 -11.79 -0.82
N LEU A 204 8.42 -10.60 -0.92
CA LEU A 204 8.54 -9.75 -2.12
C LEU A 204 9.96 -9.21 -2.31
N ASP A 205 10.65 -8.88 -1.22
CA ASP A 205 12.07 -8.51 -1.23
C ASP A 205 12.94 -9.65 -1.77
N GLY A 206 12.74 -10.88 -1.26
CA GLY A 206 13.46 -12.07 -1.72
C GLY A 206 13.20 -12.43 -3.19
N ILE A 207 11.95 -12.26 -3.67
CA ILE A 207 11.63 -12.45 -5.10
C ILE A 207 12.39 -11.42 -5.94
N GLY A 208 12.38 -10.14 -5.56
CA GLY A 208 13.09 -9.09 -6.30
C GLY A 208 14.61 -9.28 -6.31
N ASP A 209 15.20 -9.81 -5.24
CA ASP A 209 16.61 -10.19 -5.21
C ASP A 209 16.91 -11.38 -6.13
N TYR A 210 16.05 -12.41 -6.11
CA TYR A 210 16.17 -13.58 -6.98
C TYR A 210 16.10 -13.20 -8.47
N GLU A 211 15.11 -12.39 -8.88
CA GLU A 211 14.96 -11.99 -10.28
C GLU A 211 16.10 -11.09 -10.76
N ARG A 212 16.62 -10.20 -9.90
CA ARG A 212 17.81 -9.40 -10.23
C ARG A 212 19.06 -10.27 -10.40
N ALA A 213 19.28 -11.23 -9.51
CA ALA A 213 20.40 -12.17 -9.62
C ALA A 213 20.30 -12.98 -10.92
N ARG A 214 19.09 -13.49 -11.22
CA ARG A 214 18.79 -14.20 -12.48
C ARG A 214 19.08 -13.33 -13.70
N ALA A 215 18.60 -12.08 -13.73
CA ALA A 215 18.83 -11.16 -14.85
C ALA A 215 20.31 -10.81 -15.05
N ALA A 216 21.11 -10.83 -13.98
CA ALA A 216 22.56 -10.63 -14.02
C ALA A 216 23.36 -11.89 -14.38
N GLY A 217 22.71 -13.04 -14.57
CA GLY A 217 23.38 -14.33 -14.77
C GLY A 217 24.14 -14.82 -13.53
N GLN A 218 23.81 -14.30 -12.35
CA GLN A 218 24.44 -14.66 -11.09
C GLN A 218 23.64 -15.78 -10.41
N PRO A 219 24.31 -16.76 -9.76
CA PRO A 219 23.61 -17.71 -8.92
C PRO A 219 22.90 -16.94 -7.78
N PRO A 220 21.70 -17.37 -7.34
CA PRO A 220 21.01 -16.73 -6.23
C PRO A 220 21.92 -16.78 -5.00
N GLN A 221 22.40 -15.61 -4.59
CA GLN A 221 23.18 -15.50 -3.36
C GLN A 221 22.22 -15.81 -2.22
N PRO A 222 22.52 -16.79 -1.34
CA PRO A 222 21.75 -16.94 -0.13
C PRO A 222 21.87 -15.61 0.61
N GLN A 223 20.75 -14.87 0.70
CA GLN A 223 20.63 -13.66 1.49
C GLN A 223 21.40 -13.92 2.77
N GLN A 224 22.45 -13.15 3.06
CA GLN A 224 23.09 -13.17 4.36
C GLN A 224 21.98 -12.84 5.36
N ARG A 225 21.36 -13.90 5.89
CA ARG A 225 20.36 -13.83 6.94
C ARG A 225 21.00 -12.96 7.98
N ALA A 226 20.27 -11.92 8.43
CA ALA A 226 20.66 -11.12 9.58
C ALA A 226 21.41 -12.01 10.56
N ASP A 227 22.72 -11.79 10.67
CA ASP A 227 23.61 -12.73 11.35
C ASP A 227 23.01 -12.98 12.74
N PRO A 228 22.54 -14.21 13.05
CA PRO A 228 22.08 -14.49 14.40
C PRO A 228 23.22 -14.25 15.41
N GLN A 229 24.47 -14.34 14.96
CA GLN A 229 25.67 -13.99 15.70
C GLN A 229 25.74 -12.48 16.03
N GLY A 230 25.32 -11.59 15.15
CA GLY A 230 25.31 -10.14 15.38
C GLY A 230 24.17 -9.68 16.31
N ALA A 231 23.11 -10.47 16.44
CA ALA A 231 22.07 -10.26 17.45
C ALA A 231 22.51 -10.79 18.83
N ALA A 232 23.13 -11.97 18.88
CA ALA A 232 23.67 -12.55 20.11
C ALA A 232 24.84 -11.74 20.70
N ALA A 233 25.75 -11.24 19.86
CA ALA A 233 26.87 -10.41 20.29
C ALA A 233 26.40 -9.09 20.96
N ARG A 234 25.35 -8.46 20.42
CA ARG A 234 24.77 -7.24 20.99
C ARG A 234 24.07 -7.48 22.34
N THR A 235 23.50 -8.66 22.56
CA THR A 235 22.94 -9.04 23.86
C THR A 235 24.02 -9.32 24.91
N GLU A 236 25.13 -9.97 24.53
CA GLU A 236 26.24 -10.21 25.46
C GLU A 236 26.97 -8.92 25.84
N GLU A 237 27.19 -8.01 24.89
CA GLU A 237 27.84 -6.73 25.17
C GLU A 237 26.98 -5.85 26.07
N SER A 238 25.65 -5.85 25.87
CA SER A 238 24.70 -5.16 26.75
C SER A 238 24.67 -5.77 28.16
N ALA A 239 24.73 -7.10 28.29
CA ALA A 239 24.78 -7.77 29.59
C ALA A 239 26.09 -7.49 30.35
N ARG A 240 27.24 -7.48 29.64
CA ARG A 240 28.55 -7.13 30.23
C ARG A 240 28.64 -5.65 30.61
N ALA A 241 27.97 -4.76 29.88
CA ALA A 241 27.86 -3.35 30.26
C ALA A 241 27.05 -3.21 31.56
N ALA A 242 25.89 -3.86 31.68
CA ALA A 242 25.07 -3.83 32.89
C ALA A 242 25.80 -4.38 34.13
N ALA A 243 26.55 -5.47 33.98
CA ALA A 243 27.33 -6.06 35.08
C ALA A 243 28.52 -5.18 35.55
N ARG A 244 28.95 -4.19 34.76
CA ARG A 244 30.00 -3.24 35.13
C ARG A 244 29.50 -2.09 36.00
N TRP A 245 28.21 -1.79 35.99
CA TRP A 245 27.62 -0.72 36.82
C TRP A 245 27.27 -1.16 38.24
N HIS A 246 27.33 -2.46 38.53
CA HIS A 246 27.00 -3.04 39.84
C HIS A 246 28.23 -3.49 40.64
N ARG A 247 29.44 -3.09 40.23
CA ARG A 247 30.69 -3.27 40.97
C ARG A 247 31.25 -1.90 41.34
#